data_AF-A0A9X8VF16-F1
#
_entry.id   AF-A0A9X8VF16-F1
#
_cell.length_a   1.000
_cell.length_b   1.000
_cell.length_c   1.000
_cell.angle_alpha   90.00
_cell.angle_beta   90.00
_cell.angle_gamma   90.00
#
_symmetry.space_group_name_H-M   'P 1'
#
loop_
_entity.id
_entity.type
_entity.pdbx_description
1 polymer ?
#
loop_
_entity_poly.entity_id
_entity_poly.type
_entity_poly.pdbx_seq_one_letter_code
_entity_poly.pdbx_strand_id
1 'polypeptide(L)' 'APEADLYHKLAEHQDYERRLIAMIQDRESLLGRQTTLAAQQKLQHELAALEGRLMRCRQALARIERNIERKENGF' A
#
# COMPACT_ATOMS: atom_id res chain seq x y z
N ALA A 1 26.37 2.10 2.76
CA ALA A 1 26.12 2.51 4.16
C ALA A 1 24.66 2.20 4.53
N PRO A 2 24.35 1.90 5.80
CA PRO A 2 23.00 1.50 6.24
C PRO A 2 21.91 2.58 6.02
N GLU A 3 22.25 3.82 5.68
CA GLU A 3 21.28 4.87 5.29
C GLU A 3 20.75 4.72 3.88
N ALA A 4 21.61 4.36 2.91
CA ALA A 4 21.18 4.12 1.53
C ALA A 4 20.12 3.00 1.45
N ASP A 5 20.18 2.04 2.39
CA ASP A 5 19.20 0.96 2.53
C ASP A 5 17.82 1.44 3.03
N LEU A 6 17.77 2.45 3.93
CA LEU A 6 16.49 2.98 4.42
C LEU A 6 15.75 3.78 3.34
N TYR A 7 16.43 4.65 2.60
CA TYR A 7 15.81 5.39 1.50
C TYR A 7 15.43 4.47 0.33
N HIS A 8 16.21 3.43 0.06
CA HIS A 8 15.84 2.41 -0.93
C HIS A 8 14.55 1.67 -0.52
N LYS A 9 14.47 1.22 0.73
CA LYS A 9 13.26 0.59 1.28
C LYS A 9 12.07 1.54 1.26
N LEU A 10 12.27 2.83 1.57
CA LEU A 10 11.23 3.84 1.50
C LEU A 10 10.67 3.94 0.07
N ALA A 11 11.54 4.10 -0.93
CA ALA A 11 11.15 4.19 -2.33
C ALA A 11 10.39 2.94 -2.80
N GLU A 12 10.89 1.75 -2.43
CA GLU A 12 10.23 0.47 -2.77
C GLU A 12 8.81 0.39 -2.19
N HIS A 13 8.63 0.78 -0.92
CA HIS A 13 7.31 0.77 -0.28
C HIS A 13 6.37 1.84 -0.87
N GLN A 14 6.89 3.01 -1.26
CA GLN A 14 6.09 4.04 -1.94
C GLN A 14 5.63 3.55 -3.32
N ASP A 15 6.47 2.82 -4.07
CA ASP A 15 6.06 2.18 -5.32
C ASP A 15 4.98 1.11 -5.08
N TYR A 16 5.11 0.30 -4.05
CA TYR A 16 4.08 -0.67 -3.69
C TYR A 16 2.77 -0.01 -3.29
N GLU A 17 2.81 1.09 -2.52
CA GLU A 17 1.62 1.86 -2.17
C GLU A 17 0.91 2.36 -3.43
N ARG A 18 1.64 2.99 -4.36
CA ARG A 18 1.09 3.47 -5.63
C ARG A 18 0.40 2.35 -6.41
N ARG A 19 1.05 1.18 -6.51
CA ARG A 19 0.49 0.01 -7.21
C ARG A 19 -0.77 -0.52 -6.51
N LEU A 20 -0.78 -0.59 -5.18
CA LEU A 20 -1.95 -1.04 -4.41
C LEU A 20 -3.14 -0.10 -4.60
N ILE A 21 -2.91 1.21 -4.61
CA ILE A 21 -3.96 2.22 -4.88
C ILE A 21 -4.54 2.02 -6.28
N ALA A 22 -3.69 1.87 -7.31
CA ALA A 22 -4.15 1.61 -8.67
C ALA A 22 -4.97 0.32 -8.75
N MET A 23 -4.52 -0.76 -8.12
CA MET A 23 -5.28 -2.02 -8.06
C MET A 23 -6.63 -1.88 -7.37
N ILE A 24 -6.72 -1.09 -6.29
CA ILE A 24 -8.00 -0.81 -5.61
C ILE A 24 -8.93 -0.06 -6.57
N GLN A 25 -8.47 1.02 -7.18
CA GLN A 25 -9.25 1.84 -8.12
C GLN A 25 -9.78 1.01 -9.30
N ASP A 26 -8.94 0.12 -9.86
CA ASP A 26 -9.34 -0.79 -10.93
C ASP A 26 -10.48 -1.73 -10.47
N ARG A 27 -10.38 -2.27 -9.25
CA ARG A 27 -11.39 -3.19 -8.70
C ARG A 27 -12.69 -2.47 -8.34
N GLU A 28 -12.62 -1.25 -7.81
CA GLU A 28 -13.78 -0.41 -7.57
C GLU A 28 -14.51 -0.09 -8.89
N SER A 29 -13.75 0.26 -9.94
CA SER A 29 -14.30 0.50 -11.28
C SER A 29 -15.01 -0.74 -11.85
N LEU A 30 -14.39 -1.91 -11.71
CA LEU A 30 -14.99 -3.18 -12.11
C LEU A 30 -16.24 -3.51 -11.30
N LEU A 31 -16.24 -3.26 -9.99
CA LEU A 31 -17.36 -3.52 -9.09
C LEU A 31 -18.59 -2.71 -9.50
N GLY A 32 -18.40 -1.42 -9.82
CA GLY A 32 -19.49 -0.55 -10.30
C GLY A 32 -20.14 -0.98 -11.62
N ARG A 33 -19.50 -1.90 -12.36
CA ARG A 33 -20.00 -2.46 -13.63
C ARG A 33 -20.57 -3.87 -13.49
N GLN A 34 -20.43 -4.53 -12.34
CA GLN A 34 -20.91 -5.89 -12.16
C GLN A 34 -22.41 -5.93 -11.91
N THR A 35 -23.10 -6.84 -12.61
CA THR A 35 -24.55 -7.03 -12.50
C THR A 35 -24.96 -8.22 -11.64
N THR A 36 -24.02 -9.13 -11.35
CA THR A 36 -24.31 -10.33 -10.55
C THR A 36 -23.80 -10.17 -9.12
N LEU A 37 -24.61 -10.61 -8.16
CA LEU A 37 -24.24 -10.59 -6.74
C LEU A 37 -22.94 -11.37 -6.47
N ALA A 38 -22.78 -12.53 -7.12
CA ALA A 38 -21.59 -13.36 -6.96
C ALA A 38 -20.31 -12.63 -7.42
N ALA A 39 -20.35 -11.93 -8.57
CA ALA A 39 -19.22 -11.15 -9.04
C ALA A 39 -18.93 -9.93 -8.14
N GLN A 40 -19.98 -9.27 -7.63
CA GLN A 40 -19.84 -8.17 -6.68
C GLN A 40 -19.18 -8.64 -5.38
N GLN A 41 -19.65 -9.72 -4.78
CA GLN A 41 -19.07 -10.30 -3.55
C GLN A 41 -17.60 -10.67 -3.75
N LYS A 42 -17.26 -11.30 -4.88
CA LYS A 42 -15.87 -11.62 -5.21
C LYS A 42 -14.99 -10.37 -5.21
N LEU A 43 -15.40 -9.31 -5.91
CA LEU A 43 -14.64 -8.06 -5.98
C LEU A 43 -14.55 -7.36 -4.61
N GLN A 44 -15.60 -7.40 -3.78
CA GLN A 44 -15.57 -6.86 -2.43
C GLN A 44 -14.56 -7.60 -1.53
N HIS A 45 -14.47 -8.93 -1.63
CA HIS A 45 -13.44 -9.70 -0.93
C HIS A 45 -12.02 -9.35 -1.40
N GLU A 46 -11.84 -9.17 -2.71
CA GLU A 46 -10.56 -8.74 -3.28
C GLU A 46 -10.16 -7.33 -2.83
N LEU A 47 -11.12 -6.39 -2.79
CA LEU A 47 -10.92 -5.03 -2.28
C LEU A 47 -10.50 -5.04 -0.81
N ALA A 48 -11.23 -5.74 0.06
CA ALA A 48 -10.88 -5.84 1.48
C ALA A 48 -9.46 -6.40 1.69
N ALA A 49 -9.04 -7.37 0.87
CA ALA A 49 -7.69 -7.90 0.91
C ALA A 49 -6.63 -6.88 0.46
N LEU A 50 -6.91 -6.09 -0.58
CA LEU A 50 -6.03 -5.03 -1.06
C LEU A 50 -5.92 -3.87 -0.06
N GLU A 51 -7.04 -3.42 0.52
CA GLU A 51 -7.07 -2.39 1.56
C GLU A 51 -6.27 -2.81 2.80
N GLY A 52 -6.41 -4.07 3.23
CA GLY A 52 -5.61 -4.62 4.32
C GLY A 52 -4.11 -4.63 4.02
N ARG A 53 -3.71 -4.87 2.76
CA ARG A 53 -2.32 -4.77 2.31
C ARG A 53 -1.83 -3.32 2.30
N LEU A 54 -2.65 -2.40 1.79
CA LEU A 54 -2.35 -0.96 1.74
C LEU A 54 -2.13 -0.40 3.16
N MET A 55 -2.99 -0.76 4.10
CA MET A 55 -2.84 -0.35 5.50
C MET A 55 -1.51 -0.82 6.11
N ARG A 56 -1.11 -2.09 5.88
CA ARG A 56 0.19 -2.60 6.35
C ARG A 56 1.36 -1.92 5.65
N CYS A 57 1.25 -1.63 4.36
CA CYS A 57 2.26 -0.89 3.59
C CYS A 57 2.48 0.51 4.17
N ARG A 58 1.40 1.25 4.45
CA ARG A 58 1.46 2.57 5.11
C ARG A 58 2.07 2.51 6.51
N GLN A 59 1.77 1.47 7.28
CA GLN A 59 2.41 1.28 8.59
C GLN A 59 3.92 1.03 8.47
N ALA A 60 4.36 0.30 7.44
CA ALA A 60 5.78 0.08 7.18
C ALA A 60 6.48 1.38 6.72
N LEU A 61 5.86 2.15 5.82
CA LEU A 61 6.33 3.49 5.41
C LEU A 61 6.56 4.39 6.62
N ALA A 62 5.55 4.55 7.47
CA ALA A 62 5.64 5.37 8.67
C ALA A 62 6.73 4.91 9.66
N ARG A 63 7.11 3.62 9.66
CA ARG A 63 8.24 3.11 10.47
C ARG A 63 9.58 3.46 9.83
N ILE A 64 9.69 3.37 8.51
CA ILE A 64 10.91 3.72 7.77
C ILE A 64 11.18 5.22 7.90
N GLU A 65 10.17 6.06 7.70
CA GLU A 65 10.26 7.52 7.83
C GLU A 65 10.73 7.92 9.24
N ARG A 66 10.11 7.37 10.30
CA ARG A 66 10.55 7.59 11.68
C ARG A 66 11.99 7.16 11.95
N ASN A 67 12.47 6.10 11.30
CA ASN A 67 13.86 5.67 11.45
C ASN A 67 14.84 6.60 10.74
N ILE A 68 14.45 7.15 9.59
CA ILE A 68 15.21 8.18 8.87
C ILE A 68 15.29 9.45 9.73
N GLU A 69 14.15 9.95 10.20
CA GLU A 69 14.08 11.14 11.06
C GLU A 69 14.95 11.02 12.31
N ARG A 70 14.94 9.86 12.99
CA ARG A 70 15.77 9.63 14.18
C ARG A 70 17.27 9.77 13.89
N LYS A 71 17.70 9.22 12.75
CA LYS A 71 19.11 9.29 12.32
C LYS A 71 19.50 10.70 11.89
N GLU A 72 18.65 11.39 11.15
CA GLU A 72 18.89 12.77 10.72
C GLU A 72 18.97 13.74 11.91
N ASN A 73 18.21 13.48 12.97
CA ASN A 73 18.24 14.27 14.20
C ASN A 73 19.41 13.92 15.16
N GLY A 74 20.34 13.07 14.75
CA GLY A 74 21.60 12.83 15.47
C GLY A 74 21.52 11.91 16.70
N PHE A 75 20.52 11.03 16.78
CA PHE A 75 20.41 9.99 17.81
C PHE A 75 20.89 8.61 17.32
#